data_AF-A0A2V0PKR4-F1
#
_entry.id   AF-A0A2V0PKR4-F1
#
_cell.length_a   1.000
_cell.length_b   1.000
_cell.length_c   1.000
_cell.angle_alpha   90.00
_cell.angle_beta   90.00
_cell.angle_gamma   90.00
#
_symmetry.space_group_name_H-M   'P 1'
#
loop_
_entity.id
_entity.type
_entity.pdbx_description
1 polymer ?
#
loop_
_entity_poly.entity_id
_entity_poly.type
_entity_poly.pdbx_seq_one_letter_code
_entity_poly.pdbx_strand_id
1 'polypeptide(L)'
;MRSSPELAVVQEALGGFPEWWSGLENNPTLQAYTNYALGLAYGAIALVALVQLVRIQLRVPEYGWTTQKLFHCLNSLVSSLRCASFLFRAQMDGVHPDVLRL
;
A
#
# COMPACT_ATOMS: atom_id res chain seq x y z
N MET A 1 4.21 -8.19 -36.64
CA MET A 1 2.99 -7.94 -35.85
C MET A 1 2.55 -6.52 -36.16
N ARG A 2 1.47 -6.33 -36.93
CA ARG A 2 0.97 -5.03 -37.37
C ARG A 2 0.03 -4.53 -36.27
N SER A 3 0.39 -3.47 -35.56
CA SER A 3 -0.53 -2.82 -34.62
C SER A 3 -1.76 -2.35 -35.40
N SER A 4 -2.93 -2.90 -35.10
CA SER A 4 -4.19 -2.51 -35.74
C SER A 4 -4.43 -1.01 -35.49
N PRO A 5 -4.82 -0.21 -36.50
CA PRO A 5 -5.06 1.22 -36.35
C PRO A 5 -6.11 1.53 -35.27
N GLU A 6 -7.02 0.59 -35.01
CA GLU A 6 -8.00 0.67 -33.92
C GLU A 6 -7.34 0.70 -32.52
N LEU A 7 -6.23 -0.01 -32.30
CA LEU A 7 -5.51 0.01 -31.02
C LEU A 7 -4.82 1.36 -30.77
N ALA A 8 -4.31 1.99 -31.83
CA ALA A 8 -3.72 3.32 -31.74
C ALA A 8 -4.80 4.37 -31.43
N VAL A 9 -5.97 4.29 -32.07
CA VAL A 9 -7.12 5.15 -31.78
C VAL A 9 -7.63 4.94 -30.35
N VAL A 10 -7.64 3.71 -29.83
CA VAL A 10 -8.02 3.42 -28.44
C VAL A 10 -6.97 3.95 -27.45
N GLN A 11 -5.66 3.83 -27.72
CA GLN A 11 -4.61 4.42 -26.88
C GLN A 11 -4.65 5.95 -26.87
N GLU A 12 -4.96 6.55 -28.02
CA GLU A 12 -5.10 8.00 -28.18
C GLU A 12 -6.40 8.52 -27.50
N ALA A 13 -7.51 7.79 -27.66
CA ALA A 13 -8.80 8.11 -27.03
C ALA A 13 -8.81 7.87 -25.51
N LEU A 14 -8.02 6.91 -25.02
CA LEU A 14 -7.80 6.70 -23.59
C LEU A 14 -6.86 7.75 -22.99
N GLY A 15 -6.23 8.59 -23.82
CA GLY A 15 -5.32 9.65 -23.41
C GLY A 15 -4.28 9.12 -22.43
N GLY A 16 -3.15 8.63 -22.94
CA GLY A 16 -2.02 8.26 -22.08
C GLY A 16 -1.78 9.32 -21.01
N PHE A 17 -1.37 8.89 -19.81
CA PHE A 17 -1.16 9.81 -18.71
C PHE A 17 -0.32 11.02 -19.14
N PRO A 18 -0.61 12.24 -18.65
CA PRO A 18 0.17 13.42 -18.99
C PRO A 18 1.67 13.19 -18.75
N GLU A 19 2.56 13.82 -19.54
CA GLU A 19 4.01 13.61 -19.42
C GLU A 19 4.55 13.81 -17.99
N TRP A 20 3.98 14.75 -17.23
CA TRP A 20 4.36 14.98 -15.83
C TRP A 20 4.07 13.75 -14.94
N TRP A 21 2.98 13.04 -15.20
CA TRP A 21 2.61 11.83 -14.48
C TRP A 21 3.54 10.68 -14.86
N SER A 22 3.78 10.48 -16.16
CA SER A 22 4.74 9.47 -16.64
C SER A 22 6.16 9.73 -16.11
N GLY A 23 6.58 10.99 -15.98
CA GLY A 23 7.86 11.35 -15.36
C GLY A 23 7.93 10.98 -13.87
N LEU A 24 6.82 11.14 -13.13
CA LEU A 24 6.73 10.77 -11.72
C LEU A 24 6.72 9.23 -11.55
N GLU A 25 5.92 8.54 -12.37
CA GLU A 25 5.79 7.08 -12.35
C GLU A 25 7.11 6.39 -12.71
N ASN A 26 7.89 6.94 -13.63
CA ASN A 26 9.19 6.38 -14.01
C ASN A 26 10.35 6.77 -13.08
N ASN A 27 10.10 7.47 -11.96
CA ASN A 27 11.16 7.89 -11.04
C ASN A 27 11.34 6.88 -9.88
N PRO A 28 12.37 6.01 -9.91
CA PRO A 28 12.57 4.98 -8.89
C PRO A 28 12.89 5.56 -7.50
N THR A 29 13.51 6.73 -7.45
CA THR A 29 13.88 7.38 -6.19
C THR A 29 12.65 7.93 -5.46
N LEU A 30 11.76 8.60 -6.20
CA LEU A 30 10.48 9.09 -5.66
C LEU A 30 9.59 7.93 -5.21
N GLN A 31 9.54 6.84 -5.97
CA GLN A 31 8.80 5.64 -5.58
C GLN A 31 9.34 5.05 -4.27
N ALA A 32 10.66 4.91 -4.13
CA ALA A 32 11.29 4.39 -2.92
C ALA A 32 10.97 5.25 -1.69
N TYR A 33 11.16 6.57 -1.77
CA TYR A 33 10.85 7.47 -0.67
C TYR A 33 9.36 7.46 -0.30
N THR A 34 8.48 7.39 -1.31
CA THR A 34 7.03 7.33 -1.09
C THR A 34 6.64 6.03 -0.39
N ASN A 35 7.18 4.90 -0.82
CA ASN A 35 6.95 3.61 -0.17
C ASN A 35 7.43 3.61 1.28
N TYR A 36 8.64 4.14 1.57
CA TYR A 36 9.12 4.26 2.95
C TYR A 36 8.25 5.19 3.80
N ALA A 37 7.85 6.35 3.26
CA ALA A 37 6.99 7.29 3.98
C ALA A 37 5.62 6.69 4.29
N LEU A 38 4.99 6.02 3.32
CA LEU A 38 3.72 5.31 3.51
C LEU A 38 3.88 4.16 4.51
N GLY A 39 4.94 3.36 4.40
CA GLY A 39 5.26 2.29 5.33
C GLY A 39 5.36 2.80 6.77
N LEU A 40 6.14 3.86 6.99
CA LEU A 40 6.31 4.49 8.30
C LEU A 40 4.99 5.06 8.85
N ALA A 41 4.20 5.72 8.01
CA ALA A 41 2.90 6.26 8.40
C ALA A 41 1.93 5.15 8.85
N TYR A 42 1.81 4.07 8.06
CA TYR A 42 0.97 2.93 8.43
C TYR A 42 1.51 2.18 9.65
N GLY A 43 2.83 2.09 9.82
CA GLY A 43 3.47 1.55 11.03
C GLY A 43 3.11 2.37 12.27
N ALA A 44 3.14 3.70 12.19
CA ALA A 44 2.73 4.58 13.28
C ALA A 44 1.24 4.41 13.63
N ILE A 45 0.35 4.33 12.62
CA ILE A 45 -1.08 4.07 12.84
C ILE A 45 -1.29 2.71 13.52
N ALA A 46 -0.58 1.67 13.08
CA ALA A 46 -0.64 0.34 13.68
C ALA A 46 -0.22 0.37 15.16
N LEU A 47 0.90 1.05 15.45
CA LEU A 47 1.40 1.20 16.82
C LEU A 47 0.41 1.94 17.72
N VAL A 48 -0.15 3.06 17.25
CA VAL A 48 -1.15 3.83 18.01
C VAL A 48 -2.38 2.97 18.28
N ALA A 49 -2.88 2.22 17.30
CA ALA A 49 -4.02 1.33 17.47
C ALA A 49 -3.73 0.20 18.48
N LEU A 50 -2.52 -0.36 18.46
CA LEU A 50 -2.08 -1.36 19.43
C LEU A 50 -2.01 -0.79 20.85
N VAL A 51 -1.43 0.41 21.00
CA VAL A 51 -1.40 1.12 22.30
C VAL A 51 -2.82 1.39 22.80
N GLN A 52 -3.74 1.80 21.93
CA GLN A 52 -5.16 1.97 22.28
C GLN A 52 -5.79 0.66 22.75
N LEU A 53 -5.56 -0.45 22.05
CA LEU A 53 -6.05 -1.76 22.44
C LEU A 53 -5.53 -2.16 23.83
N VAL A 54 -4.22 -2.05 24.07
CA VAL A 54 -3.59 -2.37 25.37
C VAL A 54 -4.16 -1.49 26.48
N ARG A 55 -4.28 -0.18 26.25
CA ARG A 55 -4.86 0.74 27.24
C ARG A 55 -6.29 0.39 27.60
N ILE A 56 -7.12 -0.02 26.63
CA ILE A 56 -8.50 -0.44 26.87
C ILE A 56 -8.55 -1.75 27.66
N GLN A 57 -7.69 -2.72 27.33
CA GLN A 57 -7.61 -3.99 28.07
C GLN A 57 -7.19 -3.80 29.53
N LEU A 58 -6.21 -2.92 29.78
CA LEU A 58 -5.77 -2.60 31.14
C LEU A 58 -6.79 -1.78 31.93
N ARG A 59 -7.53 -0.88 31.28
CA ARG A 59 -8.54 -0.04 31.94
C ARG A 59 -9.76 -0.84 32.38
N VAL A 60 -10.19 -1.81 31.55
CA VAL A 60 -11.44 -2.53 31.73
C VAL A 60 -11.22 -4.01 31.40
N PRO A 61 -10.52 -4.75 32.27
CA PRO A 61 -10.19 -6.16 32.06
C PRO A 61 -11.39 -7.09 32.28
N GLU A 62 -12.42 -6.65 33.02
CA GLU A 62 -13.55 -7.49 33.41
C GLU A 62 -14.49 -7.78 32.22
N TYR A 63 -14.50 -6.89 31.23
CA TYR A 63 -15.28 -7.05 30.02
C TYR A 63 -14.40 -7.71 28.95
N GLY A 64 -14.89 -8.79 28.34
CA GLY A 64 -14.18 -9.55 27.32
C GLY A 64 -13.94 -8.77 26.01
N TRP A 65 -13.97 -9.48 24.87
CA TRP A 65 -13.78 -8.87 23.56
C TRP A 65 -15.01 -8.04 23.15
N THR A 66 -14.93 -6.74 23.40
CA THR A 66 -15.90 -5.77 22.89
C THR A 66 -15.63 -5.44 21.43
N THR A 67 -16.63 -4.92 20.72
CA THR A 67 -16.49 -4.45 19.32
C THR A 67 -15.39 -3.39 19.18
N GLN A 68 -15.22 -2.52 20.18
CA GLN A 68 -14.14 -1.53 20.22
C GLN A 68 -12.74 -2.18 20.26
N LYS A 69 -12.54 -3.20 21.11
CA LYS A 69 -11.28 -3.95 21.18
C LYS A 69 -11.00 -4.66 19.84
N LEU A 70 -12.03 -5.23 19.22
CA LEU A 70 -11.92 -5.85 17.90
C LEU A 70 -11.57 -4.82 16.81
N PHE A 71 -12.18 -3.63 16.81
CA PHE A 71 -11.87 -2.58 15.85
C PHE A 71 -10.40 -2.15 15.92
N HIS A 72 -9.86 -1.88 17.11
CA HIS A 72 -8.44 -1.51 17.24
C HIS A 72 -7.51 -2.66 16.88
N CYS A 73 -7.88 -3.91 17.18
CA CYS A 73 -7.15 -5.10 16.77
C CYS A 73 -7.09 -5.21 15.24
N LEU A 74 -8.23 -5.13 14.56
CA LEU A 74 -8.32 -5.17 13.10
C LEU A 74 -7.60 -3.99 12.45
N ASN A 75 -7.72 -2.78 13.01
CA ASN A 75 -7.03 -1.60 12.49
C ASN A 75 -5.50 -1.73 12.63
N SER A 76 -5.03 -2.23 13.77
CA SER A 76 -3.61 -2.55 13.98
C SER A 76 -3.14 -3.59 12.97
N LEU A 77 -3.90 -4.68 12.78
CA LEU A 77 -3.54 -5.76 11.86
C LEU A 77 -3.45 -5.27 10.40
N VAL A 78 -4.50 -4.60 9.90
CA VAL A 78 -4.56 -4.13 8.52
C VAL A 78 -3.51 -3.06 8.25
N SER A 79 -3.28 -2.16 9.22
CA SER A 79 -2.23 -1.13 9.09
C SER A 79 -0.84 -1.76 9.11
N SER A 80 -0.59 -2.78 9.93
CA SER A 80 0.65 -3.55 9.92
C SER A 80 0.86 -4.26 8.58
N LEU A 81 -0.18 -4.87 8.00
CA LEU A 81 -0.09 -5.50 6.68
C LEU A 81 0.23 -4.47 5.58
N ARG A 82 -0.38 -3.28 5.63
CA ARG A 82 -0.04 -2.20 4.70
C ARG A 82 1.40 -1.73 4.88
N CYS A 83 1.83 -1.51 6.12
CA CYS A 83 3.22 -1.16 6.44
C CYS A 83 4.18 -2.17 5.81
N ALA A 84 3.95 -3.47 6.04
CA ALA A 84 4.72 -4.54 5.43
C ALA A 84 4.69 -4.45 3.90
N SER A 85 3.51 -4.33 3.28
CA SER A 85 3.41 -4.26 1.81
C SER A 85 4.23 -3.11 1.20
N PHE A 86 4.27 -1.95 1.86
CA PHE A 86 5.05 -0.81 1.37
C PHE A 86 6.55 -1.00 1.59
N LEU A 87 6.97 -1.55 2.72
CA LEU A 87 8.38 -1.82 3.01
C LEU A 87 8.96 -2.95 2.15
N PHE A 88 8.20 -4.03 1.93
CA PHE A 88 8.61 -5.19 1.14
C PHE A 88 8.44 -4.98 -0.38
N ARG A 89 7.85 -3.87 -0.82
CA ARG A 89 7.54 -3.63 -2.25
C ARG A 89 8.79 -3.72 -3.14
N ALA A 90 9.89 -3.07 -2.72
CA ALA A 90 11.14 -3.08 -3.47
C ALA A 90 11.76 -4.49 -3.59
N GLN A 91 11.54 -5.36 -2.61
CA GLN A 91 12.03 -6.74 -2.64
C GLN A 91 11.16 -7.62 -3.56
N MET A 92 9.85 -7.35 -3.61
CA MET A 92 8.92 -8.03 -4.52
C MET A 92 9.18 -7.66 -5.98
N ASP A 93 9.54 -6.40 -6.27
CA ASP A 93 9.87 -5.96 -7.63
C ASP A 93 11.07 -6.73 -8.21
N GLY A 94 12.03 -7.13 -7.36
CA GLY A 94 13.18 -7.94 -7.76
C GLY A 94 12.88 -9.44 -7.96
N VAL A 95 11.80 -9.95 -7.36
CA VAL A 95 11.35 -11.35 -7.48
C VAL A 95 10.49 -11.57 -8.74
N HIS A 96 10.11 -10.49 -9.42
CA HIS A 96 9.25 -10.54 -10.60
C HIS A 96 9.99 -10.35 -11.94
N PRO A 97 11.10 -11.07 -12.26
CA PRO A 97 11.53 -11.13 -13.64
C PRO A 97 10.56 -12.05 -14.43
N ASP A 98 10.01 -11.49 -15.50
CA ASP A 98 9.56 -12.20 -16.72
C ASP A 98 8.17 -12.87 -16.82
N VAL A 99 7.40 -13.12 -15.75
CA VAL A 99 6.10 -13.83 -15.93
C VAL A 99 4.90 -12.98 -16.38
N LEU A 100 5.03 -11.65 -16.50
CA LEU A 100 3.97 -10.74 -16.97
C LEU A 100 4.31 -9.97 -18.26
N ARG A 101 5.42 -10.30 -18.93
CA ARG A 101 5.70 -9.82 -20.30
C ARG A 101 5.04 -10.77 -21.32
N LEU A 102 3.72 -10.76 -21.41
CA LEU A 102 2.95 -11.36 -22.51
C LEU A 102 2.24 -10.25 -23.29
#